data_AF-A0AA38XKQ9-F1
#
_entry.id   AF-A0AA38XKQ9-F1
#
_cell.length_a   1.000
_cell.length_b   1.000
_cell.length_c   1.000
_cell.angle_alpha   90.00
_cell.angle_beta   90.00
_cell.angle_gamma   90.00
#
_symmetry.space_group_name_H-M   'P 1'
#
loop_
_entity.id
_entity.type
_entity.pdbx_description
1 polymer ?
#
loop_
_entity_poly.entity_id
_entity_poly.type
_entity_poly.pdbx_seq_one_letter_code
_entity_poly.pdbx_strand_id
1 'polypeptide(L)'
;MSSKNQLIDCLPQWKALPKTNATPRRPLRLSDWQADWEGNLALLSRHVRRDDRLDVLQADGHLALEHAFAWEAAAQASSNLLLKGIDRGFDGAVLRQIYIEVAALWLDHAHLLAAAQHTLQQQGSAVAVGASLQPRTAQHYEYALQLLALGPLLGAQDLLPALVEKVLCFDTDRVLDCVSAPALGLVEASDEIFHPRPFASLFAPLREGEAFDPSLLTGYLQTQYRDFFQLAPKAQKRSRRLIGPNAWGYWALEVAAMVVVYGGDDAVLRTCPHYPADLVDYARR
;
A
#
# COMPACT_ATOMS: atom_id res chain seq x y z
N MET A 1 -2.20 15.29 15.90
CA MET A 1 -0.78 15.40 16.30
C MET A 1 0.06 14.85 15.17
N SER A 2 0.87 15.68 14.51
CA SER A 2 1.77 15.21 13.45
C SER A 2 2.89 14.40 14.10
N SER A 3 2.74 13.07 14.15
CA SER A 3 3.86 12.20 14.50
C SER A 3 4.87 12.35 13.37
N LYS A 4 5.99 13.05 13.61
CA LYS A 4 7.11 13.03 12.68
C LYS A 4 7.48 11.56 12.44
N ASN A 5 7.67 11.17 11.18
CA ASN A 5 8.20 9.83 10.90
C ASN A 5 9.50 9.61 11.69
N GLN A 6 9.72 8.39 12.18
CA GLN A 6 10.88 7.99 12.98
C GLN A 6 11.89 7.23 12.12
N LEU A 7 11.87 7.49 10.80
CA LEU A 7 12.64 6.75 9.81
C LEU A 7 14.14 6.67 10.15
N ILE A 8 14.73 7.73 10.70
CA ILE A 8 16.14 7.75 11.11
C ILE A 8 16.47 6.68 12.16
N ASP A 9 15.55 6.45 13.09
CA ASP A 9 15.71 5.49 14.19
C ASP A 9 15.36 4.05 13.75
N CYS A 10 14.48 3.92 12.76
CA CYS A 10 14.07 2.64 12.20
C CYS A 10 15.08 2.05 11.20
N LEU A 11 15.77 2.89 10.42
CA LEU A 11 16.68 2.42 9.36
C LEU A 11 17.78 1.46 9.83
N PRO A 12 18.48 1.68 10.97
CA PRO A 12 19.44 0.73 11.50
C PRO A 12 18.83 -0.63 11.82
N GLN A 13 17.60 -0.64 12.34
CA GLN A 13 16.87 -1.87 12.69
C GLN A 13 16.49 -2.63 11.42
N TRP A 14 15.95 -1.94 10.42
CA TRP A 14 15.58 -2.53 9.12
C TRP A 14 16.80 -3.09 8.37
N LYS A 15 17.95 -2.43 8.48
CA LYS A 15 19.21 -2.94 7.93
C LYS A 15 19.63 -4.28 8.55
N ALA A 16 19.25 -4.55 9.79
CA ALA A 16 19.56 -5.80 10.48
C ALA A 16 18.57 -6.95 10.16
N LEU A 17 17.35 -6.63 9.70
CA LEU A 17 16.28 -7.62 9.44
C LEU A 17 16.65 -8.77 8.48
N PRO A 18 17.45 -8.58 7.40
CA PRO A 18 17.85 -9.69 6.53
C PRO A 18 18.56 -10.84 7.25
N LYS A 19 19.17 -10.57 8.41
CA LYS A 19 19.87 -11.57 9.24
C LYS A 19 18.91 -12.47 10.03
N THR A 20 17.61 -12.20 10.00
CA THR A 20 16.60 -13.01 10.67
C THR A 20 16.38 -14.33 9.92
N ASN A 21 16.10 -15.40 10.66
CA ASN A 21 15.79 -16.74 10.11
C ASN A 21 14.35 -16.84 9.55
N ALA A 22 13.80 -15.74 9.02
CA ALA A 22 12.48 -15.76 8.39
C ALA A 22 12.46 -16.77 7.23
N THR A 23 11.32 -17.42 7.01
CA THR A 23 11.10 -18.27 5.83
C THR A 23 10.32 -17.46 4.79
N PRO A 24 10.80 -17.29 3.54
CA PRO A 24 10.07 -16.57 2.51
C PRO A 24 8.64 -17.09 2.32
N ARG A 25 7.66 -16.18 2.20
CA ARG A 25 6.25 -16.57 1.95
C ARG A 25 6.02 -17.09 0.54
N ARG A 26 6.94 -16.82 -0.38
CA ARG A 26 6.94 -17.31 -1.75
C ARG A 26 8.36 -17.69 -2.20
N PRO A 27 8.52 -18.45 -3.30
CA PRO A 27 9.84 -18.69 -3.88
C PRO A 27 10.54 -17.38 -4.25
N LEU A 28 11.76 -17.19 -3.74
CA LEU A 28 12.60 -16.00 -3.97
C LEU A 28 14.03 -16.40 -4.32
N ARG A 29 14.68 -15.61 -5.17
CA ARG A 29 16.14 -15.57 -5.26
C ARG A 29 16.64 -14.63 -4.18
N LEU A 30 17.27 -15.18 -3.13
CA LEU A 30 17.67 -14.40 -1.95
C LEU A 30 18.70 -13.31 -2.27
N SER A 31 19.58 -13.54 -3.25
CA SER A 31 20.54 -12.53 -3.73
C SER A 31 19.84 -11.31 -4.31
N ASP A 32 18.84 -11.55 -5.16
CA ASP A 32 18.11 -10.49 -5.87
C ASP A 32 17.24 -9.72 -4.86
N TRP A 33 16.57 -10.46 -3.96
CA TRP A 33 15.83 -9.87 -2.86
C TRP A 33 16.71 -9.01 -1.95
N GLN A 34 17.92 -9.46 -1.61
CA GLN A 34 18.83 -8.70 -0.76
C GLN A 34 19.31 -7.42 -1.44
N ALA A 35 19.62 -7.47 -2.75
CA ALA A 35 19.97 -6.29 -3.53
C ALA A 35 18.81 -5.27 -3.56
N ASP A 36 17.57 -5.74 -3.76
CA ASP A 36 16.38 -4.88 -3.72
C ASP A 36 16.19 -4.24 -2.34
N TRP A 37 16.37 -5.01 -1.27
CA TRP A 37 16.27 -4.53 0.12
C TRP A 37 17.29 -3.43 0.41
N GLU A 38 18.57 -3.68 0.07
CA GLU A 38 19.66 -2.74 0.27
C GLU A 38 19.49 -1.48 -0.60
N GLY A 39 18.99 -1.63 -1.83
CA GLY A 39 18.70 -0.52 -2.74
C GLY A 39 17.65 0.45 -2.18
N ASN A 40 16.54 -0.09 -1.66
CA ASN A 40 15.49 0.72 -1.01
C ASN A 40 15.99 1.38 0.28
N LEU A 41 16.74 0.65 1.13
CA LEU A 41 17.35 1.24 2.32
C LEU A 41 18.32 2.37 1.99
N ALA A 42 19.08 2.26 0.89
CA ALA A 42 19.98 3.31 0.45
C ALA A 42 19.22 4.58 -0.02
N LEU A 43 18.08 4.42 -0.71
CA LEU A 43 17.21 5.54 -1.08
C LEU A 43 16.68 6.27 0.16
N LEU A 44 16.13 5.51 1.12
CA LEU A 44 15.61 6.07 2.37
C LEU A 44 16.71 6.71 3.22
N SER A 45 17.91 6.11 3.27
CA SER A 45 19.05 6.67 3.98
C SER A 45 19.52 8.00 3.36
N ARG A 46 19.46 8.13 2.03
CA ARG A 46 19.76 9.41 1.36
C ARG A 46 18.70 10.46 1.67
N HIS A 47 17.43 10.07 1.69
CA HIS A 47 16.32 10.96 2.03
C HIS A 47 16.45 11.51 3.45
N VAL A 48 16.67 10.66 4.46
CA VAL A 48 16.83 11.10 5.86
C VAL A 48 18.01 12.06 6.04
N ARG A 49 19.12 11.86 5.32
CA ARG A 49 20.27 12.77 5.38
C ARG A 49 20.00 14.15 4.79
N ARG A 50 18.99 14.26 3.92
CA ARG A 50 18.59 15.51 3.28
C ARG A 50 17.62 16.32 4.15
N ASP A 51 16.91 15.71 5.11
CA ASP A 51 15.73 16.23 5.85
C ASP A 51 15.55 17.75 5.73
N ASP A 52 14.85 18.14 4.67
CA ASP A 52 14.71 19.49 4.17
C ASP A 52 13.32 20.07 4.47
N ARG A 53 12.55 19.43 5.36
CA ARG A 53 11.16 19.83 5.66
C ARG A 53 11.01 21.31 6.00
N LEU A 54 11.96 21.86 6.77
CA LEU A 54 11.96 23.29 7.12
C LEU A 54 12.22 24.18 5.90
N ASP A 55 13.09 23.73 5.00
CA ASP A 55 13.42 24.44 3.76
C ASP A 55 12.20 24.43 2.82
N VAL A 56 11.45 23.33 2.73
CA VAL A 56 10.21 23.24 1.92
C VAL A 56 9.17 24.25 2.35
N LEU A 57 8.96 24.42 3.67
CA LEU A 57 7.97 25.34 4.20
C LEU A 57 8.35 26.82 4.01
N GLN A 58 9.62 27.10 3.73
CA GLN A 58 10.15 28.44 3.52
C GLN A 58 10.49 28.74 2.05
N ALA A 59 10.44 27.72 1.19
CA ALA A 59 10.75 27.80 -0.23
C ALA A 59 9.66 28.52 -1.04
N ASP A 60 10.02 28.99 -2.24
CA ASP A 60 9.01 29.39 -3.23
C ASP A 60 8.17 28.17 -3.67
N GLY A 61 6.99 28.42 -4.24
CA GLY A 61 6.03 27.35 -4.51
C GLY A 61 6.53 26.28 -5.50
N HIS A 62 7.40 26.61 -6.45
CA HIS A 62 7.93 25.64 -7.40
C HIS A 62 9.02 24.79 -6.75
N LEU A 63 9.94 25.42 -6.01
CA LEU A 63 10.95 24.69 -5.25
C LEU A 63 10.28 23.77 -4.22
N ALA A 64 9.28 24.26 -3.47
CA ALA A 64 8.52 23.44 -2.52
C ALA A 64 7.87 22.21 -3.19
N LEU A 65 7.38 22.35 -4.42
CA LEU A 65 6.82 21.26 -5.20
C LEU A 65 7.89 20.23 -5.63
N GLU A 66 9.07 20.68 -6.07
CA GLU A 66 10.19 19.79 -6.38
C GLU A 66 10.64 18.97 -5.15
N HIS A 67 10.67 19.61 -3.99
CA HIS A 67 10.94 18.91 -2.74
C HIS A 67 9.84 17.89 -2.42
N ALA A 68 8.56 18.22 -2.57
CA ALA A 68 7.47 17.26 -2.37
C ALA A 68 7.64 16.01 -3.25
N PHE A 69 8.06 16.13 -4.51
CA PHE A 69 8.35 14.95 -5.35
C PHE A 69 9.51 14.07 -4.82
N ALA A 70 10.50 14.65 -4.15
CA ALA A 70 11.54 13.87 -3.48
C ALA A 70 10.99 13.07 -2.29
N TRP A 71 9.98 13.60 -1.59
CA TRP A 71 9.24 12.91 -0.53
C TRP A 71 8.37 11.78 -1.09
N GLU A 72 7.74 11.98 -2.24
CA GLU A 72 7.02 10.92 -2.95
C GLU A 72 7.93 9.71 -3.24
N ALA A 73 9.14 9.97 -3.78
CA ALA A 73 10.10 8.92 -4.07
C ALA A 73 10.52 8.13 -2.81
N ALA A 74 10.62 8.79 -1.66
CA ALA A 74 10.88 8.13 -0.37
C ALA A 74 9.69 7.28 0.09
N ALA A 75 8.46 7.80 -0.03
CA ALA A 75 7.24 7.07 0.29
C ALA A 75 7.08 5.81 -0.59
N GLN A 76 7.34 5.92 -1.89
CA GLN A 76 7.35 4.78 -2.82
C GLN A 76 8.44 3.75 -2.47
N ALA A 77 9.67 4.19 -2.16
CA ALA A 77 10.75 3.30 -1.75
C ALA A 77 10.42 2.55 -0.44
N SER A 78 9.78 3.22 0.52
CA SER A 78 9.32 2.59 1.76
C SER A 78 8.21 1.55 1.53
N SER A 79 7.28 1.85 0.62
CA SER A 79 6.22 0.92 0.20
C SER A 79 6.79 -0.34 -0.47
N ASN A 80 7.84 -0.17 -1.27
CA ASN A 80 8.60 -1.27 -1.86
C ASN A 80 9.34 -2.08 -0.80
N LEU A 81 10.00 -1.42 0.15
CA LEU A 81 10.62 -2.09 1.29
C LEU A 81 9.61 -2.95 2.06
N LEU A 82 8.40 -2.44 2.31
CA LEU A 82 7.32 -3.18 2.95
C LEU A 82 6.92 -4.43 2.15
N LEU A 83 6.71 -4.30 0.84
CA LEU A 83 6.44 -5.44 -0.04
C LEU A 83 7.57 -6.49 0.02
N LYS A 84 8.84 -6.06 0.03
CA LYS A 84 9.99 -6.97 0.17
C LYS A 84 10.01 -7.65 1.54
N GLY A 85 9.59 -6.96 2.60
CA GLY A 85 9.42 -7.55 3.93
C GLY A 85 8.35 -8.64 3.95
N ILE A 86 7.22 -8.42 3.27
CA ILE A 86 6.15 -9.41 3.12
C ILE A 86 6.70 -10.63 2.36
N ASP A 87 7.32 -10.41 1.20
CA ASP A 87 7.94 -11.47 0.40
C ASP A 87 8.92 -12.32 1.23
N ARG A 88 9.76 -11.66 2.04
CA ARG A 88 10.80 -12.29 2.85
C ARG A 88 10.28 -13.17 3.97
N GLY A 89 9.02 -12.99 4.39
CA GLY A 89 8.47 -13.70 5.53
C GLY A 89 8.69 -13.02 6.87
N PHE A 90 8.87 -11.70 6.91
CA PHE A 90 8.94 -11.01 8.20
C PHE A 90 7.63 -11.12 8.97
N ASP A 91 7.74 -11.28 10.28
CA ASP A 91 6.59 -11.41 11.19
C ASP A 91 5.68 -10.17 11.14
N GLY A 92 4.39 -10.36 11.43
CA GLY A 92 3.39 -9.29 11.42
C GLY A 92 3.78 -8.08 12.28
N ALA A 93 4.41 -8.27 13.44
CA ALA A 93 4.85 -7.15 14.28
C ALA A 93 5.96 -6.31 13.63
N VAL A 94 6.90 -6.96 12.93
CA VAL A 94 7.95 -6.27 12.17
C VAL A 94 7.35 -5.52 10.99
N LEU A 95 6.44 -6.17 10.25
CA LEU A 95 5.74 -5.55 9.13
C LEU A 95 4.90 -4.36 9.57
N ARG A 96 4.24 -4.44 10.72
CA ARG A 96 3.48 -3.35 11.33
C ARG A 96 4.36 -2.14 11.60
N GLN A 97 5.54 -2.32 12.17
CA GLN A 97 6.49 -1.22 12.39
C GLN A 97 6.91 -0.55 11.08
N ILE A 98 7.20 -1.33 10.04
CA ILE A 98 7.53 -0.79 8.72
C ILE A 98 6.32 -0.02 8.16
N TYR A 99 5.12 -0.60 8.24
CA TYR A 99 3.89 0.00 7.73
C TYR A 99 3.58 1.36 8.34
N ILE A 100 3.77 1.54 9.65
CA ILE A 100 3.55 2.83 10.33
C ILE A 100 4.43 3.92 9.72
N GLU A 101 5.70 3.61 9.45
CA GLU A 101 6.62 4.56 8.82
C GLU A 101 6.29 4.82 7.35
N VAL A 102 5.84 3.79 6.61
CA VAL A 102 5.34 3.95 5.24
C VAL A 102 4.13 4.90 5.21
N ALA A 103 3.15 4.68 6.10
CA ALA A 103 1.99 5.55 6.22
C ALA A 103 2.38 6.98 6.60
N ALA A 104 3.32 7.14 7.54
CA ALA A 104 3.83 8.45 7.94
C ALA A 104 4.53 9.19 6.78
N LEU A 105 5.32 8.50 5.96
CA LEU A 105 5.96 9.10 4.78
C LEU A 105 4.95 9.57 3.73
N TRP A 106 3.89 8.79 3.48
CA TRP A 106 2.80 9.20 2.59
C TRP A 106 2.01 10.39 3.14
N LEU A 107 1.77 10.44 4.46
CA LEU A 107 1.13 11.58 5.11
C LEU A 107 2.01 12.85 5.07
N ASP A 108 3.32 12.71 5.31
CA ASP A 108 4.28 13.80 5.20
C ASP A 108 4.33 14.34 3.75
N HIS A 109 4.36 13.45 2.76
CA HIS A 109 4.30 13.85 1.36
C HIS A 109 3.02 14.62 1.04
N ALA A 110 1.85 14.12 1.44
CA ALA A 110 0.58 14.82 1.28
C ALA A 110 0.57 16.21 1.93
N HIS A 111 1.14 16.33 3.13
CA HIS A 111 1.24 17.61 3.83
C HIS A 111 2.11 18.61 3.07
N LEU A 112 3.30 18.19 2.61
CA LEU A 112 4.23 19.03 1.87
C LEU A 112 3.67 19.43 0.50
N LEU A 113 3.00 18.51 -0.19
CA LEU A 113 2.35 18.77 -1.46
C LEU A 113 1.23 19.82 -1.33
N ALA A 114 0.39 19.70 -0.28
CA ALA A 114 -0.64 20.69 0.02
C ALA A 114 -0.04 22.07 0.37
N ALA A 115 1.06 22.10 1.13
CA ALA A 115 1.77 23.34 1.45
C ALA A 115 2.35 24.01 0.18
N ALA A 116 2.99 23.23 -0.70
CA ALA A 116 3.51 23.72 -1.97
C ALA A 116 2.40 24.26 -2.88
N GLN A 117 1.28 23.55 -2.98
CA GLN A 117 0.10 23.99 -3.73
C GLN A 117 -0.46 25.31 -3.18
N HIS A 118 -0.58 25.44 -1.86
CA HIS A 118 -1.04 26.67 -1.23
C HIS A 118 -0.11 27.84 -1.57
N THR A 119 1.21 27.66 -1.48
CA THR A 119 2.19 28.69 -1.84
C THR A 119 2.10 29.09 -3.32
N LEU A 120 1.95 28.12 -4.23
CA LEU A 120 1.75 28.37 -5.66
C LEU A 120 0.48 29.21 -5.93
N GLN A 121 -0.62 28.90 -5.25
CA GLN A 121 -1.87 29.66 -5.35
C GLN A 121 -1.71 31.10 -4.87
N GLN A 122 -1.03 31.32 -3.74
CA GLN A 122 -0.75 32.68 -3.23
C GLN A 122 0.15 33.48 -4.19
N GLN A 123 1.00 32.80 -4.97
CA GLN A 123 1.85 33.40 -6.00
C GLN A 123 1.11 33.62 -7.34
N GLY A 124 -0.18 33.29 -7.44
CA GLY A 124 -0.98 33.44 -8.66
C GLY A 124 -0.65 32.40 -9.73
N SER A 125 0.00 31.29 -9.38
CA SER A 125 0.28 30.20 -10.31
C SER A 125 -0.97 29.38 -10.61
N ALA A 126 -1.17 29.02 -11.88
CA ALA A 126 -2.27 28.18 -12.34
C ALA A 126 -1.93 26.68 -12.36
N VAL A 127 -0.81 26.27 -11.75
CA VAL A 127 -0.38 24.87 -11.71
C VAL A 127 -1.37 24.03 -10.90
N ALA A 128 -2.02 23.08 -11.57
CA ALA A 128 -2.88 22.10 -10.93
C ALA A 128 -2.01 21.03 -10.24
N VAL A 129 -2.14 20.93 -8.92
CA VAL A 129 -1.47 19.90 -8.11
C VAL A 129 -2.53 18.88 -7.70
N GLY A 130 -2.31 17.62 -8.08
CA GLY A 130 -3.20 16.51 -7.71
C GLY A 130 -2.98 16.05 -6.26
N ALA A 131 -3.82 15.11 -5.80
CA ALA A 131 -3.61 14.44 -4.52
C ALA A 131 -2.26 13.69 -4.49
N SER A 132 -1.75 13.42 -3.28
CA SER A 132 -0.50 12.68 -3.07
C SER A 132 -0.52 11.32 -3.74
N LEU A 133 -1.64 10.59 -3.64
CA LEU A 133 -1.91 9.40 -4.43
C LEU A 133 -3.17 9.63 -5.25
N GLN A 134 -3.12 9.22 -6.52
CA GLN A 134 -4.19 9.39 -7.49
C GLN A 134 -4.64 8.01 -7.96
N PRO A 135 -5.46 7.29 -7.17
CA PRO A 135 -5.73 5.87 -7.38
C PRO A 135 -6.42 5.57 -8.72
N ARG A 136 -7.01 6.55 -9.40
CA ARG A 136 -7.47 6.40 -10.80
C ARG A 136 -6.34 6.03 -11.77
N THR A 137 -5.09 6.34 -11.44
CA THR A 137 -3.92 5.99 -12.24
C THR A 137 -3.37 4.62 -11.86
N ALA A 138 -2.90 3.88 -12.87
CA ALA A 138 -2.29 2.56 -12.66
C ALA A 138 -1.04 2.63 -11.77
N GLN A 139 -0.29 3.74 -11.85
CA GLN A 139 0.93 3.98 -11.09
C GLN A 139 0.68 4.15 -9.59
N HIS A 140 -0.45 4.75 -9.19
CA HIS A 140 -0.71 5.08 -7.79
C HIS A 140 -1.64 4.10 -7.08
N TYR A 141 -2.48 3.37 -7.83
CA TYR A 141 -3.44 2.46 -7.21
C TYR A 141 -2.76 1.36 -6.37
N GLU A 142 -1.60 0.86 -6.78
CA GLU A 142 -0.89 -0.18 -6.00
C GLU A 142 -0.51 0.29 -4.58
N TYR A 143 -0.14 1.56 -4.43
CA TYR A 143 0.22 2.14 -3.13
C TYR A 143 -1.02 2.41 -2.29
N ALA A 144 -2.10 2.92 -2.91
CA ALA A 144 -3.38 3.11 -2.22
C ALA A 144 -3.93 1.77 -1.70
N LEU A 145 -3.91 0.73 -2.54
CA LEU A 145 -4.31 -0.62 -2.15
C LEU A 145 -3.42 -1.17 -1.04
N GLN A 146 -2.09 -1.04 -1.15
CA GLN A 146 -1.17 -1.49 -0.10
C GLN A 146 -1.47 -0.80 1.24
N LEU A 147 -1.63 0.52 1.24
CA LEU A 147 -1.88 1.33 2.43
C LEU A 147 -3.19 0.92 3.12
N LEU A 148 -4.29 0.82 2.36
CA LEU A 148 -5.60 0.55 2.96
C LEU A 148 -5.79 -0.93 3.32
N ALA A 149 -5.26 -1.86 2.51
CA ALA A 149 -5.40 -3.29 2.78
C ALA A 149 -4.48 -3.77 3.92
N LEU A 150 -3.26 -3.22 4.05
CA LEU A 150 -2.35 -3.63 5.11
C LEU A 150 -2.69 -3.04 6.48
N GLY A 151 -3.45 -1.94 6.56
CA GLY A 151 -3.89 -1.36 7.83
C GLY A 151 -4.61 -2.39 8.72
N PRO A 152 -5.71 -3.01 8.24
CA PRO A 152 -6.39 -4.08 8.97
C PRO A 152 -5.50 -5.31 9.18
N LEU A 153 -4.76 -5.73 8.14
CA LEU A 153 -3.90 -6.93 8.22
C LEU A 153 -2.74 -6.80 9.23
N LEU A 154 -2.37 -5.57 9.60
CA LEU A 154 -1.28 -5.30 10.54
C LEU A 154 -1.77 -4.65 11.83
N GLY A 155 -3.08 -4.61 12.11
CA GLY A 155 -3.65 -4.00 13.32
C GLY A 155 -3.27 -2.52 13.47
N ALA A 156 -3.32 -1.78 12.36
CA ALA A 156 -2.99 -0.36 12.26
C ALA A 156 -4.10 0.40 11.51
N GLN A 157 -5.35 -0.06 11.63
CA GLN A 157 -6.49 0.55 10.95
C GLN A 157 -6.84 1.97 11.44
N ASP A 158 -6.31 2.37 12.60
CA ASP A 158 -6.43 3.73 13.15
C ASP A 158 -5.79 4.81 12.26
N LEU A 159 -4.87 4.41 11.37
CA LEU A 159 -4.23 5.31 10.40
C LEU A 159 -5.10 5.56 9.15
N LEU A 160 -6.08 4.71 8.86
CA LEU A 160 -6.84 4.77 7.61
C LEU A 160 -7.61 6.09 7.41
N PRO A 161 -8.29 6.68 8.43
CA PRO A 161 -8.99 7.94 8.24
C PRO A 161 -8.09 9.06 7.73
N ALA A 162 -6.88 9.20 8.30
CA ALA A 162 -5.92 10.20 7.87
C ALA A 162 -5.37 9.93 6.47
N LEU A 163 -5.11 8.65 6.14
CA LEU A 163 -4.64 8.26 4.81
C LEU A 163 -5.69 8.57 3.73
N VAL A 164 -6.96 8.22 3.96
CA VAL A 164 -8.04 8.52 3.02
C VAL A 164 -8.26 10.02 2.87
N GLU A 165 -8.31 10.77 3.98
CA GLU A 165 -8.55 12.21 3.94
C GLU A 165 -7.38 12.98 3.31
N LYS A 166 -6.15 12.72 3.74
CA LYS A 166 -4.98 13.56 3.39
C LYS A 166 -4.23 13.06 2.17
N VAL A 167 -4.07 11.73 2.01
CA VAL A 167 -3.26 11.16 0.94
C VAL A 167 -4.08 10.94 -0.33
N LEU A 168 -5.31 10.43 -0.18
CA LEU A 168 -6.22 10.13 -1.29
C LEU A 168 -7.24 11.25 -1.55
N CYS A 169 -7.40 12.21 -0.64
CA CYS A 169 -8.43 13.26 -0.73
C CYS A 169 -9.84 12.69 -0.97
N PHE A 170 -10.15 11.55 -0.34
CA PHE A 170 -11.39 10.78 -0.53
C PHE A 170 -11.65 10.30 -1.97
N ASP A 171 -10.68 10.32 -2.88
CA ASP A 171 -10.80 9.66 -4.19
C ASP A 171 -10.60 8.15 -4.02
N THR A 172 -11.65 7.45 -3.60
CA THR A 172 -11.65 5.99 -3.37
C THR A 172 -12.64 5.29 -4.29
N ASP A 173 -12.33 4.03 -4.62
CA ASP A 173 -13.24 3.15 -5.35
C ASP A 173 -13.80 2.08 -4.42
N ARG A 174 -14.69 1.22 -4.95
CA ARG A 174 -15.35 0.18 -4.18
C ARG A 174 -14.39 -0.73 -3.41
N VAL A 175 -13.22 -1.06 -3.97
CA VAL A 175 -12.24 -1.92 -3.27
C VAL A 175 -11.65 -1.19 -2.10
N LEU A 176 -11.18 0.04 -2.32
CA LEU A 176 -10.55 0.87 -1.30
C LEU A 176 -11.53 1.18 -0.16
N ASP A 177 -12.79 1.46 -0.48
CA ASP A 177 -13.86 1.65 0.50
C ASP A 177 -14.13 0.36 1.29
N CYS A 178 -14.31 -0.78 0.62
CA CYS A 178 -14.60 -2.04 1.29
C CYS A 178 -13.52 -2.48 2.29
N VAL A 179 -12.24 -2.29 1.99
CA VAL A 179 -11.15 -2.67 2.92
C VAL A 179 -10.94 -1.68 4.06
N SER A 180 -11.47 -0.46 3.94
CA SER A 180 -11.30 0.60 4.94
C SER A 180 -12.59 0.94 5.70
N ALA A 181 -13.74 0.41 5.27
CA ALA A 181 -15.06 0.77 5.76
C ALA A 181 -15.22 0.78 7.28
N PRO A 182 -14.79 -0.25 8.06
CA PRO A 182 -14.95 -0.20 9.51
C PRO A 182 -14.15 0.91 10.18
N ALA A 183 -12.97 1.25 9.65
CA ALA A 183 -12.12 2.28 10.23
C ALA A 183 -12.67 3.69 9.99
N LEU A 184 -13.37 3.86 8.87
CA LEU A 184 -13.98 5.13 8.46
C LEU A 184 -15.46 5.25 8.89
N GLY A 185 -16.07 4.16 9.37
CA GLY A 185 -17.50 4.10 9.65
C GLY A 185 -18.36 4.25 8.39
N LEU A 186 -17.88 3.76 7.24
CA LEU A 186 -18.63 3.82 5.98
C LEU A 186 -19.84 2.89 6.04
N VAL A 187 -21.00 3.43 5.69
CA VAL A 187 -22.26 2.67 5.58
C VAL A 187 -22.41 2.09 4.16
N GLU A 188 -21.92 2.83 3.16
CA GLU A 188 -21.96 2.45 1.75
C GLU A 188 -20.56 2.62 1.14
N ALA A 189 -20.25 1.76 0.17
CA ALA A 189 -19.04 1.85 -0.63
C ALA A 189 -19.37 2.46 -2.00
N SER A 190 -18.39 3.07 -2.65
CA SER A 190 -18.50 3.57 -4.02
C SER A 190 -18.97 2.48 -4.99
N ASP A 191 -19.71 2.90 -6.02
CA ASP A 191 -20.07 2.03 -7.15
C ASP A 191 -18.98 1.92 -8.20
N GLU A 192 -18.01 2.85 -8.16
CA GLU A 192 -16.91 2.86 -9.12
C GLU A 192 -15.88 1.78 -8.82
N ILE A 193 -15.28 1.25 -9.88
CA ILE A 193 -14.10 0.39 -9.82
C ILE A 193 -13.09 1.00 -10.77
N PHE A 194 -12.06 1.66 -10.22
CA PHE A 194 -11.12 2.45 -11.03
C PHE A 194 -10.34 1.57 -12.01
N HIS A 195 -9.99 0.35 -11.57
CA HIS A 195 -9.27 -0.63 -12.39
C HIS A 195 -10.07 -1.94 -12.48
N PRO A 196 -11.00 -2.07 -13.45
CA PRO A 196 -11.88 -3.24 -13.54
C PRO A 196 -11.15 -4.59 -13.61
N ARG A 197 -9.89 -4.60 -14.06
CA ARG A 197 -9.06 -5.82 -14.11
C ARG A 197 -7.90 -5.66 -13.12
N PRO A 198 -7.88 -6.38 -11.99
CA PRO A 198 -8.72 -7.54 -11.68
C PRO A 198 -10.05 -7.26 -10.93
N PHE A 199 -10.24 -6.05 -10.41
CA PHE A 199 -11.13 -5.83 -9.26
C PHE A 199 -12.63 -5.95 -9.52
N ALA A 200 -13.11 -5.81 -10.77
CA ALA A 200 -14.54 -6.00 -11.05
C ALA A 200 -15.02 -7.42 -10.73
N SER A 201 -14.15 -8.42 -10.92
CA SER A 201 -14.49 -9.81 -10.62
C SER A 201 -14.51 -10.16 -9.13
N LEU A 202 -13.98 -9.28 -8.26
CA LEU A 202 -13.99 -9.48 -6.81
C LEU A 202 -15.42 -9.46 -6.25
N PHE A 203 -16.26 -8.58 -6.77
CA PHE A 203 -17.62 -8.34 -6.26
C PHE A 203 -18.70 -9.16 -6.96
N ALA A 204 -18.41 -9.73 -8.14
CA ALA A 204 -19.38 -10.52 -8.91
C ALA A 204 -20.07 -11.66 -8.12
N PRO A 205 -19.38 -12.42 -7.23
CA PRO A 205 -20.02 -13.47 -6.46
C PRO A 205 -20.66 -12.98 -5.15
N LEU A 206 -20.41 -11.74 -4.74
CA LEU A 206 -20.92 -11.16 -3.48
C LEU A 206 -22.31 -10.55 -3.71
N ARG A 207 -23.20 -10.69 -2.72
CA ARG A 207 -24.57 -10.15 -2.76
C ARG A 207 -24.77 -9.14 -1.65
N GLU A 208 -25.40 -8.03 -1.98
CA GLU A 208 -25.77 -7.02 -0.97
C GLU A 208 -26.75 -7.61 0.06
N GLY A 209 -26.49 -7.32 1.33
CA GLY A 209 -27.31 -7.80 2.45
C GLY A 209 -27.06 -9.26 2.87
N GLU A 210 -26.26 -10.02 2.12
CA GLU A 210 -25.82 -11.35 2.54
C GLU A 210 -24.58 -11.27 3.45
N ALA A 211 -24.46 -12.22 4.38
CA ALA A 211 -23.26 -12.34 5.19
C ALA A 211 -22.05 -12.61 4.30
N PHE A 212 -20.93 -11.95 4.60
CA PHE A 212 -19.69 -12.15 3.86
C PHE A 212 -19.21 -13.59 4.02
N ASP A 213 -19.15 -14.33 2.91
CA ASP A 213 -18.57 -15.67 2.83
C ASP A 213 -17.25 -15.62 2.03
N PRO A 214 -16.08 -15.79 2.68
CA PRO A 214 -14.80 -15.83 2.00
C PRO A 214 -14.74 -16.87 0.88
N SER A 215 -15.47 -17.98 0.97
CA SER A 215 -15.42 -19.09 0.00
C SER A 215 -15.77 -18.66 -1.42
N LEU A 216 -16.63 -17.65 -1.54
CA LEU A 216 -17.07 -17.03 -2.80
C LEU A 216 -15.92 -16.38 -3.57
N LEU A 217 -14.84 -16.00 -2.88
CA LEU A 217 -13.66 -15.35 -3.48
C LEU A 217 -12.66 -16.35 -4.09
N THR A 218 -12.92 -17.67 -3.98
CA THR A 218 -12.04 -18.71 -4.54
C THR A 218 -11.87 -18.56 -6.05
N GLY A 219 -12.95 -18.27 -6.79
CA GLY A 219 -12.89 -18.07 -8.24
C GLY A 219 -12.03 -16.86 -8.63
N TYR A 220 -12.14 -15.77 -7.88
CA TYR A 220 -11.31 -14.58 -8.05
C TYR A 220 -9.82 -14.90 -7.85
N LEU A 221 -9.46 -15.57 -6.75
CA LEU A 221 -8.08 -15.98 -6.46
C LEU A 221 -7.53 -16.94 -7.52
N GLN A 222 -8.36 -17.86 -8.03
CA GLN A 222 -7.92 -18.78 -9.07
C GLN A 222 -7.56 -18.02 -10.35
N THR A 223 -8.48 -17.21 -10.89
CA THR A 223 -8.28 -16.54 -12.18
C THR A 223 -7.32 -15.36 -12.10
N GLN A 224 -7.50 -14.47 -11.12
CA GLN A 224 -6.79 -13.19 -11.07
C GLN A 224 -5.39 -13.29 -10.44
N TYR A 225 -5.09 -14.40 -9.76
CA TYR A 225 -3.80 -14.63 -9.12
C TYR A 225 -3.14 -15.89 -9.64
N ARG A 226 -3.65 -17.08 -9.32
CA ARG A 226 -2.99 -18.34 -9.69
C ARG A 226 -2.75 -18.45 -11.20
N ASP A 227 -3.80 -18.33 -12.00
CA ASP A 227 -3.70 -18.47 -13.46
C ASP A 227 -2.86 -17.34 -14.06
N PHE A 228 -3.04 -16.10 -13.57
CA PHE A 228 -2.27 -14.95 -14.03
C PHE A 228 -0.76 -15.11 -13.81
N PHE A 229 -0.34 -15.55 -12.62
CA PHE A 229 1.07 -15.72 -12.30
C PHE A 229 1.69 -16.99 -12.91
N GLN A 230 0.88 -17.93 -13.42
CA GLN A 230 1.36 -19.04 -14.26
C GLN A 230 1.68 -18.61 -15.70
N LEU A 231 1.13 -17.49 -16.18
CA LEU A 231 1.45 -16.97 -17.50
C LEU A 231 2.93 -16.55 -17.59
N ALA A 232 3.53 -16.72 -18.76
CA ALA A 232 4.86 -16.17 -19.04
C ALA A 232 4.86 -14.62 -18.88
N PRO A 233 5.97 -14.00 -18.45
CA PRO A 233 6.02 -12.54 -18.22
C PRO A 233 5.58 -11.69 -19.42
N LYS A 234 5.86 -12.15 -20.65
CA LYS A 234 5.41 -11.48 -21.89
C LYS A 234 3.90 -11.52 -22.05
N ALA A 235 3.24 -12.61 -21.64
CA ALA A 235 1.80 -12.73 -21.67
C ALA A 235 1.15 -11.91 -20.54
N GLN A 236 1.75 -11.88 -19.35
CA GLN A 236 1.30 -11.01 -18.25
C GLN A 236 1.29 -9.53 -18.66
N LYS A 237 2.37 -9.03 -19.28
CA LYS A 237 2.47 -7.65 -19.79
C LYS A 237 1.47 -7.33 -20.91
N ARG A 238 1.00 -8.34 -21.66
CA ARG A 238 -0.03 -8.20 -22.69
C ARG A 238 -1.44 -8.29 -22.13
N SER A 239 -1.59 -8.81 -20.91
CA SER A 239 -2.86 -8.75 -20.21
C SER A 239 -3.18 -7.28 -19.87
N ARG A 240 -4.45 -6.91 -19.90
CA ARG A 240 -4.91 -5.60 -19.40
C ARG A 240 -5.13 -5.61 -17.89
N ARG A 241 -4.62 -6.61 -17.17
CA ARG A 241 -4.71 -6.68 -15.71
C ARG A 241 -3.74 -5.65 -15.15
N LEU A 242 -4.22 -4.84 -14.20
CA LEU A 242 -3.34 -3.98 -13.42
C LEU A 242 -2.27 -4.85 -12.74
N ILE A 243 -1.04 -4.36 -12.71
CA ILE A 243 0.06 -4.94 -11.95
C ILE A 243 0.66 -3.85 -11.09
N GLY A 244 1.07 -4.20 -9.87
CA GLY A 244 1.71 -3.27 -8.94
C GLY A 244 3.00 -3.87 -8.40
N PRO A 245 4.10 -3.87 -9.16
CA PRO A 245 5.34 -4.53 -8.75
C PRO A 245 6.05 -3.86 -7.56
N ASN A 246 5.62 -2.66 -7.16
CA ASN A 246 6.30 -1.87 -6.15
C ASN A 246 5.61 -1.92 -4.78
N ALA A 247 4.32 -2.22 -4.69
CA ALA A 247 3.59 -2.19 -3.42
C ALA A 247 2.60 -3.35 -3.22
N TRP A 248 2.11 -3.96 -4.30
CA TRP A 248 1.08 -5.02 -4.23
C TRP A 248 1.63 -6.40 -4.59
N GLY A 249 2.27 -6.50 -5.75
CA GLY A 249 3.07 -7.63 -6.19
C GLY A 249 2.28 -8.92 -6.33
N TYR A 250 2.75 -9.94 -5.62
CA TYR A 250 2.26 -11.33 -5.68
C TYR A 250 0.99 -11.56 -4.84
N TRP A 251 0.64 -10.63 -3.96
CA TRP A 251 -0.25 -10.87 -2.82
C TRP A 251 -1.68 -10.41 -3.08
N ALA A 252 -2.66 -11.22 -2.69
CA ALA A 252 -4.08 -10.89 -2.69
C ALA A 252 -4.46 -10.11 -1.42
N LEU A 253 -3.87 -8.91 -1.28
CA LEU A 253 -4.03 -8.06 -0.11
C LEU A 253 -5.49 -7.65 0.10
N GLU A 254 -6.21 -7.32 -0.97
CA GLU A 254 -7.62 -6.95 -0.92
C GLU A 254 -8.49 -8.07 -0.35
N VAL A 255 -8.25 -9.32 -0.76
CA VAL A 255 -9.01 -10.48 -0.28
C VAL A 255 -8.73 -10.72 1.19
N ALA A 256 -7.45 -10.70 1.59
CA ALA A 256 -7.05 -10.89 2.98
C ALA A 256 -7.58 -9.78 3.90
N ALA A 257 -7.54 -8.52 3.46
CA ALA A 257 -8.09 -7.40 4.22
C ALA A 257 -9.61 -7.51 4.39
N MET A 258 -10.35 -7.88 3.33
CA MET A 258 -11.79 -8.14 3.44
C MET A 258 -12.11 -9.25 4.45
N VAL A 259 -11.32 -10.34 4.46
CA VAL A 259 -11.49 -11.42 5.45
C VAL A 259 -11.23 -10.97 6.90
N VAL A 260 -10.29 -10.06 7.11
CA VAL A 260 -10.06 -9.46 8.45
C VAL A 260 -11.23 -8.56 8.85
N VAL A 261 -11.68 -7.72 7.93
CA VAL A 261 -12.71 -6.70 8.17
C VAL A 261 -14.10 -7.30 8.35
N TYR A 262 -14.49 -8.24 7.50
CA TYR A 262 -15.83 -8.82 7.48
C TYR A 262 -15.91 -10.19 8.16
N GLY A 263 -14.76 -10.79 8.52
CA GLY A 263 -14.70 -12.10 9.17
C GLY A 263 -14.94 -13.26 8.20
N GLY A 264 -15.47 -14.36 8.74
CA GLY A 264 -15.76 -15.59 7.99
C GLY A 264 -14.62 -16.63 8.01
N ASP A 265 -14.98 -17.87 7.68
CA ASP A 265 -14.03 -18.98 7.57
C ASP A 265 -13.27 -18.91 6.25
N ASP A 266 -11.95 -18.71 6.33
CA ASP A 266 -11.06 -18.53 5.19
C ASP A 266 -10.27 -19.79 4.84
N ALA A 267 -10.60 -20.95 5.42
CA ALA A 267 -9.87 -22.20 5.23
C ALA A 267 -9.62 -22.57 3.76
N VAL A 268 -10.62 -22.35 2.89
CA VAL A 268 -10.50 -22.64 1.45
C VAL A 268 -9.52 -21.70 0.74
N LEU A 269 -9.45 -20.43 1.15
CA LEU A 269 -8.57 -19.42 0.56
C LEU A 269 -7.10 -19.67 0.88
N ARG A 270 -6.81 -20.29 2.03
CA ARG A 270 -5.46 -20.66 2.48
C ARG A 270 -4.74 -21.62 1.52
N THR A 271 -5.48 -22.30 0.64
CA THR A 271 -4.89 -23.15 -0.40
C THR A 271 -4.27 -22.35 -1.55
N CYS A 272 -4.61 -21.06 -1.67
CA CYS A 272 -4.04 -20.17 -2.66
C CYS A 272 -2.71 -19.58 -2.15
N PRO A 273 -1.58 -19.78 -2.86
CA PRO A 273 -0.28 -19.29 -2.38
C PRO A 273 -0.19 -17.75 -2.36
N HIS A 274 -1.10 -17.06 -3.05
CA HIS A 274 -1.17 -15.60 -3.11
C HIS A 274 -1.93 -15.00 -1.94
N TYR A 275 -2.62 -15.81 -1.14
CA TYR A 275 -3.38 -15.37 0.02
C TYR A 275 -2.46 -15.35 1.26
N PRO A 276 -2.17 -14.17 1.85
CA PRO A 276 -1.25 -14.05 2.99
C PRO A 276 -1.94 -14.46 4.31
N ALA A 277 -2.26 -15.76 4.44
CA ALA A 277 -3.03 -16.30 5.56
C ALA A 277 -2.43 -15.99 6.94
N ASP A 278 -1.10 -15.95 7.04
CA ASP A 278 -0.41 -15.67 8.29
C ASP A 278 -0.59 -14.20 8.76
N LEU A 279 -0.79 -13.27 7.83
CA LEU A 279 -1.12 -11.88 8.18
C LEU A 279 -2.58 -11.75 8.64
N VAL A 280 -3.48 -12.55 8.08
CA VAL A 280 -4.87 -12.64 8.56
C VAL A 280 -4.90 -13.22 9.98
N ASP A 281 -4.09 -14.26 10.23
CA ASP A 281 -3.94 -14.83 11.57
C ASP A 281 -3.31 -13.84 12.56
N TYR A 282 -2.36 -13.02 12.12
CA TYR A 282 -1.78 -11.96 12.94
C TYR A 282 -2.85 -10.92 13.34
N ALA A 283 -3.66 -10.46 12.40
CA ALA A 283 -4.69 -9.44 12.65
C ALA A 283 -5.85 -9.92 13.54
N ARG A 284 -6.13 -11.23 13.54
CA ARG A 284 -7.21 -11.83 14.34
C ARG A 284 -6.83 -12.12 15.80
N ARG A 285 -5.55 -11.97 16.17
CA ARG A 285 -5.04 -12.16 17.54
C ARG A 285 -5.23 -10.89 18.37
#